data_AF-R7YPJ9-F1
#
_entry.id   AF-R7YPJ9-F1
#
_cell.length_a   1.000
_cell.length_b   1.000
_cell.length_c   1.000
_cell.angle_alpha   90.00
_cell.angle_beta   90.00
_cell.angle_gamma   90.00
#
_symmetry.space_group_name_H-M   'P 1'
#
loop_
_entity.id
_entity.type
_entity.pdbx_description
1 polymer ?
#
loop_
_entity_poly.entity_id
_entity_poly.type
_entity_poly.pdbx_seq_one_letter_code
_entity_poly.pdbx_strand_id
1 'polypeptide(L)'
;MGDWTSPVPRPLGWHASSAAQDAAQDAQDQAAPLQGPVQAQAAQSQALVAAGFVAAPTVAGRSIPILTNLLPVATAKGVVNTVPGSPDRWVAPPQCYMTAIEILTYFPEWLNWPECLMRFVDAGWEQVEMSKYVLWCRGLPKSRVTNYRTALWHRAKRARPVRARKAGFNTASWNVLPTRLSMNSLTDYRLADVVQNVVHHPPAAEQGEFWRCLNHQQSNAGLDLRLSDIPALLQAHPEWRSPAPAPGANPDGDALARWRLNPGHRTM
;
A
#
# COMPACT_ATOMS: atom_id res chain seq x y z
N MET A 1 63.09 41.68 -17.19
CA MET A 1 62.47 41.47 -18.52
C MET A 1 62.21 39.99 -18.65
N GLY A 2 60.98 39.56 -18.42
CA GLY A 2 60.58 38.15 -18.48
C GLY A 2 59.16 38.09 -19.03
N ASP A 3 59.05 37.72 -20.30
CA ASP A 3 57.80 37.57 -21.02
C ASP A 3 57.02 36.36 -20.49
N TRP A 4 55.83 36.62 -19.96
CA TRP A 4 54.82 35.64 -19.64
C TRP A 4 53.81 35.58 -20.79
N THR A 5 53.91 34.55 -21.63
CA THR A 5 52.90 34.24 -22.64
C THR A 5 51.79 33.38 -22.01
N SER A 6 50.61 33.96 -21.85
CA SER A 6 49.39 33.23 -21.45
C SER A 6 48.83 32.40 -22.62
N PRO A 7 48.36 31.15 -22.39
CA PRO A 7 47.71 30.37 -23.42
C PRO A 7 46.22 30.77 -23.58
N VAL A 8 45.80 30.89 -24.84
CA VAL A 8 44.42 31.15 -25.27
C VAL A 8 43.54 29.90 -25.04
N PRO A 9 42.34 30.01 -24.46
CA PRO A 9 41.41 28.88 -24.35
C PRO A 9 40.73 28.58 -25.69
N ARG A 10 40.65 27.28 -26.03
CA ARG A 10 39.89 26.76 -27.18
C ARG A 10 38.38 26.77 -26.88
N PRO A 11 37.52 27.11 -27.85
CA PRO A 11 36.07 26.98 -27.70
C PRO A 11 35.63 25.51 -27.75
N LEU A 12 34.75 25.13 -26.82
CA LEU A 12 34.03 23.86 -26.77
C LEU A 12 32.98 23.84 -27.87
N GLY A 13 33.24 23.06 -28.93
CA GLY A 13 32.24 22.72 -29.94
C GLY A 13 31.17 21.81 -29.35
N TRP A 14 29.94 22.33 -29.26
CA TRP A 14 28.75 21.55 -28.99
C TRP A 14 28.28 20.89 -30.29
N HIS A 15 28.50 19.58 -30.42
CA HIS A 15 27.83 18.76 -31.42
C HIS A 15 26.44 18.37 -30.90
N ALA A 16 25.40 19.04 -31.42
CA ALA A 16 24.03 18.59 -31.28
C ALA A 16 23.82 17.36 -32.17
N SER A 17 23.53 16.21 -31.55
CA SER A 17 23.23 14.97 -32.25
C SER A 17 21.80 15.00 -32.78
N SER A 18 21.65 15.00 -34.10
CA SER A 18 20.39 15.01 -34.85
C SER A 18 19.80 13.60 -34.97
N ALA A 19 19.12 13.13 -33.93
CA ALA A 19 18.47 11.80 -33.93
C ALA A 19 17.02 11.85 -33.41
N ALA A 20 16.25 12.87 -33.81
CA ALA A 20 14.82 12.94 -33.54
C ALA A 20 14.11 13.78 -34.63
N GLN A 21 13.98 13.23 -35.84
CA GLN A 21 13.10 13.85 -36.85
C GLN A 21 12.47 12.91 -37.88
N ASP A 22 12.73 11.60 -37.85
CA ASP A 22 12.13 10.63 -38.79
C ASP A 22 11.32 9.56 -38.05
N ALA A 23 10.08 9.88 -37.64
CA ALA A 23 9.05 8.89 -37.27
C ALA A 23 7.62 9.48 -37.22
N ALA A 24 7.33 10.52 -38.02
CA ALA A 24 6.02 11.17 -38.01
C ALA A 24 5.56 11.58 -39.41
N GLN A 25 5.45 10.62 -40.32
CA GLN A 25 4.69 10.75 -41.56
C GLN A 25 4.61 9.36 -42.21
N ASP A 26 3.47 8.68 -42.03
CA ASP A 26 2.87 7.71 -42.97
C ASP A 26 1.84 6.86 -42.22
N ALA A 27 0.57 7.29 -42.28
CA ALA A 27 -0.64 6.46 -42.27
C ALA A 27 -1.89 7.32 -42.02
N GLN A 28 -2.17 8.24 -42.94
CA GLN A 28 -3.50 8.80 -43.15
C GLN A 28 -3.86 8.54 -44.60
N ASP A 29 -4.61 7.48 -44.86
CA ASP A 29 -5.59 7.40 -45.95
C ASP A 29 -6.25 6.02 -45.93
N GLN A 30 -7.51 5.97 -45.48
CA GLN A 30 -8.62 5.31 -46.16
C GLN A 30 -9.86 5.34 -45.26
N ALA A 31 -10.77 6.25 -45.61
CA ALA A 31 -12.15 6.24 -45.16
C ALA A 31 -13.04 5.73 -46.30
N ALA A 32 -13.86 4.71 -46.03
CA ALA A 32 -15.16 4.54 -46.68
C ALA A 32 -16.11 3.74 -45.75
N PRO A 33 -17.41 4.07 -45.72
CA PRO A 33 -18.33 3.65 -44.67
C PRO A 33 -19.21 2.47 -45.11
N LEU A 34 -19.59 1.60 -44.16
CA LEU A 34 -20.75 0.73 -44.30
C LEU A 34 -21.61 0.76 -43.03
N GLN A 35 -22.82 1.29 -43.21
CA GLN A 35 -23.92 1.25 -42.27
C GLN A 35 -24.57 -0.15 -42.28
N GLY A 36 -25.04 -0.59 -41.12
CA GLY A 36 -25.93 -1.75 -40.98
C GLY A 36 -26.37 -1.93 -39.52
N PRO A 37 -27.68 -1.85 -39.18
CA PRO A 37 -28.17 -1.94 -37.81
C PRO A 37 -28.76 -3.32 -37.51
N VAL A 38 -28.36 -4.01 -36.43
CA VAL A 38 -29.13 -5.15 -35.91
C VAL A 38 -29.00 -5.27 -34.38
N GLN A 39 -30.06 -4.81 -33.72
CA GLN A 39 -30.78 -5.40 -32.57
C GLN A 39 -30.09 -5.60 -31.21
N ALA A 40 -30.75 -4.98 -30.23
CA ALA A 40 -30.70 -5.27 -28.81
C ALA A 40 -31.18 -6.69 -28.50
N GLN A 41 -30.52 -7.35 -27.55
CA GLN A 41 -31.13 -8.41 -26.76
C GLN A 41 -30.68 -8.31 -25.30
N ALA A 42 -31.61 -7.79 -24.50
CA ALA A 42 -31.65 -8.00 -23.07
C ALA A 42 -32.32 -9.35 -22.80
N ALA A 43 -31.69 -10.19 -21.97
CA ALA A 43 -32.30 -11.32 -21.27
C ALA A 43 -31.51 -11.47 -19.97
N GLN A 44 -31.98 -11.00 -18.82
CA GLN A 44 -32.91 -11.69 -17.92
C GLN A 44 -32.57 -13.17 -17.70
N SER A 45 -31.92 -13.43 -16.56
CA SER A 45 -31.94 -14.73 -15.89
C SER A 45 -32.19 -14.49 -14.40
N GLN A 46 -33.46 -14.50 -14.01
CA GLN A 46 -33.92 -14.80 -12.66
C GLN A 46 -34.61 -16.18 -12.68
N ALA A 47 -34.38 -16.93 -11.59
CA ALA A 47 -35.18 -18.04 -11.00
C ALA A 47 -34.30 -19.28 -10.73
N LEU A 48 -33.93 -19.58 -9.48
CA LEU A 48 -34.70 -20.25 -8.40
C LEU A 48 -34.70 -21.78 -8.49
N VAL A 49 -33.87 -22.43 -7.67
CA VAL A 49 -34.13 -23.69 -6.92
C VAL A 49 -33.20 -23.63 -5.69
N ALA A 50 -33.66 -23.26 -4.49
CA ALA A 50 -34.44 -24.02 -3.51
C ALA A 50 -33.68 -25.19 -2.84
N ALA A 51 -33.75 -25.16 -1.50
CA ALA A 51 -33.48 -26.21 -0.50
C ALA A 51 -32.02 -26.43 -0.03
N GLY A 52 -31.75 -25.93 1.18
CA GLY A 52 -30.55 -26.24 1.96
C GLY A 52 -30.48 -25.44 3.26
N PHE A 53 -31.54 -25.45 4.07
CA PHE A 53 -31.57 -24.86 5.42
C PHE A 53 -30.58 -25.57 6.35
N VAL A 54 -29.63 -24.83 6.94
CA VAL A 54 -29.08 -25.10 8.28
C VAL A 54 -28.92 -23.76 9.00
N ALA A 55 -29.33 -23.74 10.26
CA ALA A 55 -29.69 -22.59 11.09
C ALA A 55 -28.55 -21.64 11.49
N ALA A 56 -28.92 -20.39 11.82
CA ALA A 56 -28.16 -19.54 12.74
C ALA A 56 -29.10 -19.06 13.86
N PRO A 57 -28.66 -19.12 15.14
CA PRO A 57 -29.49 -18.70 16.26
C PRO A 57 -29.62 -17.17 16.32
N THR A 58 -30.86 -16.71 16.43
CA THR A 58 -31.21 -15.33 16.73
C THR A 58 -30.83 -14.99 18.17
N VAL A 59 -29.79 -14.18 18.37
CA VAL A 59 -29.53 -13.54 19.66
C VAL A 59 -30.08 -12.12 19.62
N ALA A 60 -31.04 -11.89 20.51
CA ALA A 60 -31.81 -10.68 20.66
C ALA A 60 -30.95 -9.47 21.09
N GLY A 61 -31.26 -8.32 20.49
CA GLY A 61 -31.32 -7.00 21.12
C GLY A 61 -30.18 -6.59 22.07
N ARG A 62 -29.19 -5.87 21.54
CA ARG A 62 -28.48 -4.82 22.30
C ARG A 62 -28.23 -3.62 21.41
N SER A 63 -28.96 -2.54 21.69
CA SER A 63 -28.66 -1.19 21.22
C SER A 63 -27.31 -0.75 21.80
N ILE A 64 -26.33 -0.48 20.94
CA ILE A 64 -25.04 0.09 21.34
C ILE A 64 -25.22 1.60 21.49
N PRO A 65 -25.02 2.21 22.67
CA PRO A 65 -25.04 3.66 22.80
C PRO A 65 -23.85 4.27 22.08
N ILE A 66 -24.10 5.31 21.29
CA ILE A 66 -23.08 6.19 20.72
C ILE A 66 -22.41 6.93 21.88
N LEU A 67 -21.24 6.45 22.32
CA LEU A 67 -20.42 7.13 23.32
C LEU A 67 -19.50 8.14 22.63
N THR A 68 -20.02 9.35 22.49
CA THR A 68 -19.24 10.58 22.35
C THR A 68 -18.59 10.84 23.70
N ASN A 69 -17.33 10.43 23.91
CA ASN A 69 -16.33 10.99 24.84
C ASN A 69 -15.16 10.00 25.02
N LEU A 70 -14.12 10.15 24.20
CA LEU A 70 -12.82 9.50 24.43
C LEU A 70 -12.00 10.39 25.38
N LEU A 71 -11.93 9.98 26.65
CA LEU A 71 -10.95 10.49 27.61
C LEU A 71 -9.58 9.82 27.39
N PRO A 72 -8.47 10.49 27.77
CA PRO A 72 -7.13 10.10 27.36
C PRO A 72 -6.61 8.94 28.22
N VAL A 73 -6.34 7.81 27.58
CA VAL A 73 -5.51 6.76 28.19
C VAL A 73 -4.08 7.28 28.25
N ALA A 74 -3.57 7.43 29.48
CA ALA A 74 -2.18 7.77 29.76
C ALA A 74 -1.27 6.65 29.21
N THR A 75 -0.81 6.84 27.97
CA THR A 75 0.13 5.96 27.30
C THR A 75 1.54 6.34 27.70
N ALA A 76 2.33 5.35 28.10
CA ALA A 76 3.78 5.48 28.28
C ALA A 76 4.40 6.21 27.07
N LYS A 77 5.39 7.06 27.31
CA LYS A 77 6.13 7.84 26.30
C LYS A 77 6.64 6.93 25.17
N GLY A 78 5.82 6.78 24.15
CA GLY A 78 5.97 5.83 23.08
C GLY A 78 4.61 5.69 22.45
N VAL A 79 4.22 6.68 21.65
CA VAL A 79 2.93 6.75 20.95
C VAL A 79 2.85 5.57 20.00
N VAL A 80 2.45 4.42 20.52
CA VAL A 80 1.86 3.35 19.72
C VAL A 80 0.47 3.87 19.43
N ASN A 81 0.24 4.25 18.17
CA ASN A 81 -1.10 4.48 17.66
C ASN A 81 -1.83 3.13 17.68
N THR A 82 -2.26 2.67 18.86
CA THR A 82 -3.09 1.48 18.96
C THR A 82 -4.47 1.85 18.42
N VAL A 83 -4.97 1.04 17.50
CA VAL A 83 -6.36 1.13 17.04
C VAL A 83 -7.26 1.00 18.28
N PRO A 84 -8.23 1.90 18.53
CA PRO A 84 -9.11 1.78 19.69
C PRO A 84 -9.78 0.40 19.73
N GLY A 85 -9.74 -0.31 20.88
CA GLY A 85 -10.31 -1.66 21.02
C GLY A 85 -9.38 -2.84 20.72
N SER A 86 -8.10 -2.56 20.44
CA SER A 86 -7.06 -3.55 20.17
C SER A 86 -6.91 -4.59 21.30
N PRO A 87 -7.02 -5.91 21.04
CA PRO A 87 -6.88 -6.95 22.06
C PRO A 87 -5.42 -7.06 22.56
N ASP A 88 -5.22 -7.49 23.81
CA ASP A 88 -3.87 -7.67 24.41
C ASP A 88 -3.03 -8.81 23.79
N ARG A 89 -3.47 -9.41 22.67
CA ARG A 89 -2.77 -10.50 22.02
C ARG A 89 -1.84 -10.00 20.93
N TRP A 90 -0.56 -10.29 21.14
CA TRP A 90 0.48 -10.13 20.14
C TRP A 90 0.43 -11.28 19.13
N VAL A 91 0.43 -10.95 17.84
CA VAL A 91 0.50 -11.88 16.70
C VAL A 91 1.65 -11.52 15.77
N ALA A 92 2.09 -12.51 15.00
CA ALA A 92 3.01 -12.27 13.91
C ALA A 92 2.35 -11.38 12.83
N PRO A 93 3.14 -10.69 12.00
CA PRO A 93 2.61 -10.03 10.81
C PRO A 93 1.79 -11.01 9.97
N PRO A 94 0.69 -10.56 9.33
CA PRO A 94 -0.12 -11.43 8.50
C PRO A 94 0.73 -12.06 7.40
N GLN A 95 0.65 -13.37 7.25
CA GLN A 95 1.44 -14.14 6.28
C GLN A 95 0.77 -14.10 4.90
N CYS A 96 0.64 -12.89 4.37
CA CYS A 96 0.06 -12.59 3.05
C CYS A 96 0.92 -11.57 2.31
N TYR A 97 0.84 -11.59 0.99
CA TYR A 97 1.47 -10.56 0.18
C TYR A 97 0.73 -9.23 0.35
N MET A 98 1.47 -8.20 0.73
CA MET A 98 0.96 -6.82 0.85
C MET A 98 1.76 -5.88 -0.04
N THR A 99 1.06 -5.05 -0.81
CA THR A 99 1.70 -3.98 -1.59
C THR A 99 2.26 -2.90 -0.66
N ALA A 100 3.28 -2.15 -1.12
CA ALA A 100 3.76 -0.97 -0.42
C ALA A 100 2.61 -0.02 -0.04
N ILE A 101 1.66 0.16 -0.95
CA ILE A 101 0.51 1.03 -0.79
C ILE A 101 -0.45 0.52 0.30
N GLU A 102 -0.73 -0.79 0.34
CA GLU A 102 -1.56 -1.38 1.40
C GLU A 102 -0.92 -1.19 2.77
N ILE A 103 0.40 -1.38 2.88
CA ILE A 103 1.12 -1.17 4.13
C ILE A 103 1.01 0.29 4.57
N LEU A 104 1.29 1.25 3.68
CA LEU A 104 1.20 2.68 4.05
C LEU A 104 -0.23 3.10 4.41
N THR A 105 -1.24 2.46 3.81
CA THR A 105 -2.65 2.77 4.09
C THR A 105 -3.08 2.20 5.44
N TYR A 106 -2.90 0.89 5.62
CA TYR A 106 -3.49 0.14 6.72
C TYR A 106 -2.58 0.01 7.93
N PHE A 107 -1.28 -0.09 7.71
CA PHE A 107 -0.28 -0.37 8.74
C PHE A 107 0.91 0.61 8.71
N PRO A 108 0.69 1.94 8.78
CA PRO A 108 1.76 2.92 8.74
C PRO A 108 2.77 2.76 9.90
N GLU A 109 2.37 2.13 11.00
CA GLU A 109 3.24 1.77 12.13
C GLU A 109 4.28 0.71 11.79
N TRP A 110 4.10 -0.08 10.72
CA TRP A 110 5.12 -1.02 10.25
C TRP A 110 6.37 -0.32 9.72
N LEU A 111 6.29 0.98 9.41
CA LEU A 111 7.47 1.81 9.13
C LEU A 111 8.41 1.97 10.35
N ASN A 112 8.01 1.49 11.54
CA ASN A 112 8.91 1.32 12.68
C ASN A 112 9.82 0.10 12.55
N TRP A 113 9.44 -0.88 11.73
CA TRP A 113 10.24 -2.08 11.51
C TRP A 113 11.34 -1.78 10.49
N PRO A 114 12.61 -1.99 10.86
CA PRO A 114 13.73 -1.75 9.96
C PRO A 114 13.59 -2.41 8.60
N GLU A 115 13.09 -3.65 8.55
CA GLU A 115 12.94 -4.43 7.33
C GLU A 115 11.88 -3.85 6.40
N CYS A 116 10.73 -3.50 6.96
CA CYS A 116 9.65 -2.85 6.23
C CYS A 116 10.14 -1.52 5.65
N LEU A 117 10.73 -0.66 6.48
CA LEU A 117 11.25 0.63 6.05
C LEU A 117 12.35 0.51 4.98
N MET A 118 13.22 -0.49 5.08
CA MET A 118 14.26 -0.73 4.07
C MET A 118 13.69 -1.19 2.72
N ARG A 119 12.62 -1.99 2.68
CA ARG A 119 11.90 -2.31 1.43
C ARG A 119 11.47 -1.03 0.70
N PHE A 120 10.83 -0.10 1.42
CA PHE A 120 10.40 1.17 0.84
C PHE A 120 11.59 1.94 0.27
N VAL A 121 12.67 2.08 1.03
CA VAL A 121 13.88 2.78 0.58
C VAL A 121 14.49 2.11 -0.66
N ASP A 122 14.56 0.78 -0.70
CA ASP A 122 15.12 0.03 -1.83
C ASP A 122 14.23 0.10 -3.08
N ALA A 123 12.92 0.24 -2.89
CA ALA A 123 11.97 0.53 -3.96
C ALA A 123 11.97 2.01 -4.41
N GLY A 124 12.81 2.87 -3.81
CA GLY A 124 12.93 4.28 -4.16
C GLY A 124 11.97 5.22 -3.43
N TRP A 125 11.22 4.73 -2.45
CA TRP A 125 10.34 5.57 -1.63
C TRP A 125 11.15 6.45 -0.69
N GLU A 126 11.00 7.75 -0.85
CA GLU A 126 11.56 8.73 0.06
C GLU A 126 10.66 8.93 1.28
N GLN A 127 11.23 9.42 2.39
CA GLN A 127 10.47 9.68 3.61
C GLN A 127 9.38 10.73 3.40
N VAL A 128 9.62 11.70 2.51
CA VAL A 128 8.60 12.69 2.14
C VAL A 128 7.42 12.02 1.45
N GLU A 129 7.68 11.06 0.55
CA GLU A 129 6.65 10.34 -0.21
C GLU A 129 5.78 9.46 0.69
N MET A 130 6.43 8.66 1.54
CA MET A 130 5.72 7.86 2.56
C MET A 130 4.87 8.74 3.47
N SER A 131 5.39 9.89 3.91
CA SER A 131 4.67 10.80 4.81
C SER A 131 3.45 11.41 4.14
N LYS A 132 3.59 11.88 2.91
CA LYS A 132 2.48 12.44 2.13
C LYS A 132 1.39 11.39 1.92
N TYR A 133 1.78 10.17 1.53
CA TYR A 133 0.84 9.08 1.28
C TYR A 133 0.04 8.72 2.53
N VAL A 134 0.72 8.46 3.65
CA VAL A 134 0.08 8.09 4.93
C VAL A 134 -0.90 9.20 5.38
N LEU A 135 -0.46 10.45 5.34
CA LEU A 135 -1.32 11.56 5.78
C LEU A 135 -2.51 11.77 4.83
N TRP A 136 -2.32 11.58 3.52
CA TRP A 136 -3.41 11.62 2.54
C TRP A 136 -4.45 10.54 2.84
N CYS A 137 -4.03 9.27 2.95
CA CYS A 137 -4.92 8.15 3.29
C CYS A 137 -5.73 8.38 4.56
N ARG A 138 -5.19 9.13 5.53
CA ARG A 138 -5.83 9.42 6.82
C ARG A 138 -6.58 10.77 6.85
N GLY A 139 -6.63 11.51 5.74
CA GLY A 139 -7.26 12.84 5.68
C GLY A 139 -6.61 13.86 6.62
N LEU A 140 -5.32 13.71 6.91
CA LEU A 140 -4.59 14.56 7.85
C LEU A 140 -3.97 15.76 7.15
N PRO A 141 -3.84 16.91 7.85
CA PRO A 141 -3.37 18.14 7.21
C PRO A 141 -1.89 18.07 6.80
N LYS A 142 -1.58 18.70 5.67
CA LYS A 142 -0.22 18.84 5.09
C LYS A 142 0.82 19.37 6.07
N SER A 143 0.43 20.21 7.02
CA SER A 143 1.33 20.74 8.07
C SER A 143 2.02 19.65 8.89
N ARG A 144 1.47 18.43 8.93
CA ARG A 144 2.07 17.28 9.64
C ARG A 144 3.13 16.52 8.85
N VAL A 145 3.27 16.79 7.54
CA VAL A 145 4.22 16.07 6.66
C VAL A 145 5.65 16.19 7.18
N THR A 146 6.08 17.40 7.57
CA THR A 146 7.44 17.64 8.06
C THR A 146 7.76 16.84 9.31
N ASN A 147 6.83 16.79 10.28
CA ASN A 147 7.02 16.07 11.53
C ASN A 147 7.12 14.56 11.29
N TYR A 148 6.23 14.01 10.48
CA TYR A 148 6.24 12.58 10.16
C TYR A 148 7.48 12.19 9.35
N ARG A 149 7.88 13.01 8.37
CA ARG A 149 9.10 12.84 7.57
C ARG A 149 10.34 12.79 8.45
N THR A 150 10.47 13.70 9.41
CA THR A 150 11.60 13.73 10.34
C THR A 150 11.66 12.45 11.17
N ALA A 151 10.52 11.97 11.67
CA ALA A 151 10.46 10.70 12.39
C ALA A 151 10.91 9.52 11.51
N LEU A 152 10.42 9.42 10.27
CA LEU A 152 10.83 8.39 9.31
C LEU A 152 12.32 8.47 8.98
N TRP A 153 12.89 9.67 8.87
CA TRP A 153 14.32 9.86 8.61
C TRP A 153 15.19 9.29 9.74
N HIS A 154 14.83 9.57 10.99
CA HIS A 154 15.54 9.01 12.14
C HIS A 154 15.43 7.48 12.19
N ARG A 155 14.26 6.92 11.86
CA ARG A 155 14.04 5.47 11.76
C ARG A 155 14.87 4.85 10.65
N ALA A 156 14.89 5.46 9.47
CA ALA A 156 15.66 4.99 8.32
C ALA A 156 17.16 4.95 8.63
N LYS A 157 17.69 5.98 9.31
CA LYS A 157 19.08 5.98 9.78
C LYS A 157 19.38 4.79 10.72
N ARG A 158 18.47 4.47 11.64
CA ARG A 158 18.61 3.32 12.56
C ARG A 158 18.43 1.97 11.87
N ALA A 159 17.70 1.91 10.76
CA ALA A 159 17.46 0.69 10.00
C ALA A 159 18.67 0.27 9.13
N ARG A 160 19.51 1.21 8.70
CA ARG A 160 20.68 0.94 7.82
C ARG A 160 21.60 -0.20 8.31
N PRO A 161 21.98 -0.30 9.59
CA PRO A 161 22.83 -1.40 10.06
C PRO A 161 22.14 -2.78 10.01
N VAL A 162 20.80 -2.83 10.04
CA VAL A 162 20.03 -4.09 9.93
C VAL A 162 20.11 -4.66 8.53
N ARG A 163 20.12 -3.79 7.51
CA ARG A 163 20.29 -4.17 6.09
C ARG A 163 21.55 -5.02 5.88
N ALA A 164 22.65 -4.64 6.52
CA ALA A 164 23.93 -5.34 6.39
C ALA A 164 23.96 -6.72 7.06
N ARG A 165 22.99 -7.04 7.93
CA ARG A 165 23.03 -8.23 8.80
C ARG A 165 22.05 -9.34 8.42
N LYS A 166 21.05 -9.08 7.57
CA LYS A 166 20.03 -10.08 7.22
C LYS A 166 20.32 -10.77 5.90
N ALA A 167 21.14 -11.81 5.95
CA ALA A 167 21.09 -12.87 4.95
C ALA A 167 19.70 -13.53 5.02
N GLY A 168 18.85 -13.27 4.02
CA GLY A 168 17.52 -13.90 3.92
C GLY A 168 16.30 -12.97 3.99
N PHE A 169 16.47 -11.64 4.15
CA PHE A 169 15.36 -10.73 3.89
C PHE A 169 15.19 -10.55 2.39
N ASN A 170 14.10 -11.08 1.84
CA ASN A 170 13.72 -10.87 0.45
C ASN A 170 12.60 -9.82 0.38
N THR A 171 12.92 -8.65 -0.17
CA THR A 171 11.97 -7.56 -0.38
C THR A 171 10.81 -7.94 -1.29
N ALA A 172 11.01 -8.88 -2.20
CA ALA A 172 10.03 -9.30 -3.20
C ALA A 172 8.97 -10.28 -2.67
N SER A 173 9.32 -11.17 -1.74
CA SER A 173 8.37 -12.18 -1.22
C SER A 173 7.65 -11.75 0.06
N TRP A 174 8.11 -10.66 0.69
CA TRP A 174 7.54 -10.09 1.91
C TRP A 174 7.34 -11.04 3.09
N ASN A 175 8.08 -12.15 3.10
CA ASN A 175 8.17 -13.01 4.26
C ASN A 175 9.14 -12.38 5.25
N VAL A 176 8.62 -11.52 6.13
CA VAL A 176 9.36 -11.06 7.31
C VAL A 176 9.49 -12.26 8.24
N LEU A 177 10.58 -13.01 8.11
CA LEU A 177 10.90 -14.07 9.05
C LEU A 177 10.95 -13.44 10.46
N PRO A 178 10.13 -13.89 11.42
CA PRO A 178 10.07 -13.34 12.76
C PRO A 178 11.39 -13.71 13.46
N THR A 179 12.40 -12.87 13.26
CA THR A 179 13.75 -13.13 13.76
C THR A 179 13.80 -12.87 15.26
N ARG A 180 12.89 -12.03 15.77
CA ARG A 180 12.51 -11.88 17.18
C ARG A 180 11.06 -11.40 17.25
N LEU A 181 10.14 -12.27 17.67
CA LEU A 181 8.71 -11.94 17.81
C LEU A 181 8.48 -10.68 18.68
N SER A 182 9.38 -10.37 19.62
CA SER A 182 9.23 -9.23 20.53
C SER A 182 9.38 -7.84 19.91
N MET A 183 10.02 -7.70 18.74
CA MET A 183 10.20 -6.38 18.11
C MET A 183 9.19 -6.09 16.99
N ASN A 184 8.60 -7.14 16.41
CA ASN A 184 7.70 -7.05 15.26
C ASN A 184 6.33 -7.71 15.54
N SER A 185 5.96 -7.84 16.81
CA SER A 185 4.62 -8.28 17.17
C SER A 185 3.60 -7.20 16.87
N LEU A 186 2.49 -7.58 16.28
CA LEU A 186 1.31 -6.74 16.11
C LEU A 186 0.27 -7.12 17.14
N THR A 187 -0.59 -6.18 17.46
CA THR A 187 -1.87 -6.55 18.05
C THR A 187 -2.71 -7.28 16.99
N ASP A 188 -3.40 -8.34 17.40
CA ASP A 188 -4.33 -9.08 16.56
C ASP A 188 -5.60 -8.27 16.27
N TYR A 189 -5.47 -7.25 15.42
CA TYR A 189 -6.55 -6.34 15.08
C TYR A 189 -7.70 -7.09 14.39
N ARG A 190 -8.93 -6.69 14.68
CA ARG A 190 -10.08 -7.06 13.84
C ARG A 190 -9.93 -6.40 12.49
N LEU A 191 -10.23 -7.12 11.42
CA LEU A 191 -10.18 -6.58 10.06
C LEU A 191 -11.12 -5.37 9.89
N ALA A 192 -12.25 -5.37 10.59
CA ALA A 192 -13.18 -4.23 10.62
C ALA A 192 -12.57 -2.96 11.26
N ASP A 193 -11.64 -3.11 12.20
CA ASP A 193 -11.03 -1.98 12.90
C ASP A 193 -9.85 -1.40 12.12
N VAL A 194 -9.15 -2.22 11.31
CA VAL A 194 -8.01 -1.77 10.48
C VAL A 194 -8.41 -0.68 9.49
N VAL A 195 -9.64 -0.74 8.97
CA VAL A 195 -10.17 0.27 8.03
C VAL A 195 -10.63 1.55 8.71
N GLN A 196 -10.74 1.58 10.05
CA GLN A 196 -11.12 2.80 10.74
C GLN A 196 -10.09 3.91 10.51
N ASN A 197 -10.61 5.12 10.30
CA ASN A 197 -9.82 6.33 10.04
C ASN A 197 -9.02 6.29 8.72
N VAL A 198 -9.33 5.39 7.79
CA VAL A 198 -8.84 5.46 6.41
C VAL A 198 -9.89 6.21 5.57
N VAL A 199 -9.52 7.39 5.07
CA VAL A 199 -10.36 8.24 4.20
C VAL A 199 -10.16 7.88 2.73
N HIS A 200 -8.91 7.56 2.35
CA HIS A 200 -8.58 7.17 0.98
C HIS A 200 -7.95 5.78 0.96
N HIS A 201 -8.67 4.81 0.40
CA HIS A 201 -8.23 3.44 0.20
C HIS A 201 -7.29 3.32 -1.01
N PRO A 202 -6.51 2.22 -1.11
CA PRO A 202 -5.70 1.94 -2.28
C PRO A 202 -6.56 1.91 -3.54
N PRO A 203 -6.11 2.49 -4.67
CA PRO A 203 -6.78 2.32 -5.95
C PRO A 203 -6.72 0.85 -6.38
N ALA A 204 -7.62 0.43 -7.26
CA ALA A 204 -7.77 -0.98 -7.66
C ALA A 204 -6.46 -1.67 -8.10
N ALA A 205 -5.57 -0.93 -8.79
CA ALA A 205 -4.27 -1.45 -9.24
C ALA A 205 -3.29 -1.79 -8.10
N GLU A 206 -3.55 -1.32 -6.88
CA GLU A 206 -2.69 -1.47 -5.69
C GLU A 206 -3.29 -2.38 -4.63
N GLN A 207 -4.49 -2.91 -4.88
CA GLN A 207 -5.22 -3.79 -3.97
C GLN A 207 -4.66 -5.22 -4.10
N GLY A 208 -4.01 -5.68 -3.04
CA GLY A 208 -3.37 -6.99 -2.94
C GLY A 208 -4.22 -8.03 -2.22
N GLU A 209 -3.57 -9.04 -1.64
CA GLU A 209 -4.24 -10.12 -0.90
C GLU A 209 -4.96 -9.58 0.33
N PHE A 210 -4.34 -8.61 1.03
CA PHE A 210 -4.90 -8.04 2.24
C PHE A 210 -6.21 -7.29 1.99
N TRP A 211 -6.29 -6.47 0.94
CA TRP A 211 -7.54 -5.82 0.56
C TRP A 211 -8.65 -6.82 0.24
N ARG A 212 -8.34 -7.96 -0.39
CA ARG A 212 -9.35 -8.99 -0.68
C ARG A 212 -9.93 -9.56 0.61
N CYS A 213 -9.09 -9.81 1.62
CA CYS A 213 -9.55 -10.22 2.96
C CYS A 213 -10.39 -9.13 3.65
N LEU A 214 -9.99 -7.86 3.56
CA LEU A 214 -10.78 -6.74 4.09
C LEU A 214 -12.15 -6.62 3.42
N ASN A 215 -12.19 -6.73 2.08
CA ASN A 215 -13.43 -6.64 1.31
C ASN A 215 -14.37 -7.82 1.64
N HIS A 216 -13.81 -9.01 1.89
CA HIS A 216 -14.58 -10.15 2.39
C HIS A 216 -15.19 -9.87 3.76
N GLN A 217 -14.43 -9.32 4.71
CA GLN A 217 -14.96 -8.89 6.02
C GLN A 217 -16.08 -7.84 5.86
N GLN A 218 -15.91 -6.86 4.98
CA GLN A 218 -16.91 -5.81 4.74
C GLN A 218 -18.21 -6.36 4.14
N SER A 219 -18.10 -7.36 3.26
CA SER A 219 -19.24 -8.04 2.65
C SER A 219 -19.94 -9.02 3.61
N ASN A 220 -19.28 -9.39 4.71
CA ASN A 220 -19.76 -10.36 5.70
C ASN A 220 -19.68 -9.77 7.11
N ALA A 221 -20.39 -8.65 7.35
CA ALA A 221 -20.31 -7.88 8.59
C ALA A 221 -20.63 -8.67 9.89
N GLY A 222 -21.22 -9.86 9.79
CA GLY A 222 -21.45 -10.77 10.91
C GLY A 222 -20.23 -11.61 11.33
N LEU A 223 -19.18 -11.67 10.51
CA LEU A 223 -17.93 -12.34 10.85
C LEU A 223 -17.05 -11.43 11.70
N ASP A 224 -16.34 -11.99 12.68
CA ASP A 224 -15.34 -11.26 13.50
C ASP A 224 -13.92 -11.69 13.09
N LEU A 225 -13.55 -11.43 11.84
CA LEU A 225 -12.24 -11.83 11.30
C LEU A 225 -11.12 -10.95 11.86
N ARG A 226 -9.98 -11.59 12.15
CA ARG A 226 -8.77 -10.95 12.68
C ARG A 226 -7.59 -11.11 11.73
N LEU A 227 -6.50 -10.40 12.03
CA LEU A 227 -5.24 -10.56 11.29
C LEU A 227 -4.72 -12.00 11.32
N SER A 228 -4.88 -12.70 12.45
CA SER A 228 -4.49 -14.10 12.57
C SER A 228 -5.24 -15.05 11.63
N ASP A 229 -6.42 -14.66 11.14
CA ASP A 229 -7.29 -15.52 10.33
C ASP A 229 -6.96 -15.45 8.84
N ILE A 230 -6.16 -14.45 8.42
CA ILE A 230 -5.79 -14.21 7.02
C ILE A 230 -5.17 -15.45 6.33
N PRO A 231 -4.22 -16.19 6.96
CA PRO A 231 -3.68 -17.39 6.32
C PRO A 231 -4.74 -18.44 6.00
N ALA A 232 -5.73 -18.64 6.89
CA ALA A 232 -6.82 -19.58 6.68
C ALA A 232 -7.80 -19.09 5.59
N LEU A 233 -8.11 -17.79 5.57
CA LEU A 233 -8.92 -17.18 4.51
C LEU A 233 -8.27 -17.36 3.13
N LEU A 234 -6.97 -17.07 3.01
CA LEU A 234 -6.27 -17.21 1.74
C LEU A 234 -6.01 -18.67 1.33
N GLN A 235 -6.12 -19.61 2.28
CA GLN A 235 -6.14 -21.04 1.98
C GLN A 235 -7.52 -21.48 1.46
N ALA A 236 -8.60 -20.93 2.03
CA ALA A 236 -9.97 -21.18 1.58
C ALA A 236 -10.29 -20.51 0.23
N HIS A 237 -9.59 -19.42 -0.10
CA HIS A 237 -9.77 -18.62 -1.31
C HIS A 237 -8.47 -18.49 -2.10
N PRO A 238 -7.99 -19.56 -2.76
CA PRO A 238 -6.73 -19.54 -3.49
C PRO A 238 -6.71 -18.51 -4.65
N GLU A 239 -7.87 -18.19 -5.21
CA GLU A 239 -8.04 -17.14 -6.22
C GLU A 239 -7.72 -15.73 -5.71
N TRP A 240 -7.68 -15.54 -4.38
CA TRP A 240 -7.26 -14.28 -3.77
C TRP A 240 -5.76 -14.15 -3.62
N ARG A 241 -4.97 -15.17 -3.95
CA ARG A 241 -3.51 -15.05 -3.95
C ARG A 241 -3.05 -14.12 -5.07
N SER A 242 -2.06 -13.30 -4.79
CA SER A 242 -1.38 -12.52 -5.81
C SER A 242 -0.35 -13.42 -6.50
N PRO A 243 -0.20 -13.33 -7.84
CA PRO A 243 0.89 -14.01 -8.51
C PRO A 243 2.22 -13.45 -7.96
N ALA A 244 3.22 -14.33 -7.85
CA ALA A 244 4.56 -13.89 -7.51
C ALA A 244 5.04 -12.84 -8.55
N PRO A 245 5.68 -11.74 -8.12
CA PRO A 245 6.23 -10.78 -9.06
C PRO A 245 7.26 -11.48 -9.96
N ALA A 246 7.28 -11.09 -11.25
CA ALA A 246 8.26 -11.60 -12.19
C ALA A 246 9.70 -11.28 -11.69
N PRO A 247 10.70 -12.10 -12.00
CA PRO A 247 12.09 -11.82 -11.64
C PRO A 247 12.51 -10.42 -12.11
N GLY A 248 13.02 -9.60 -11.19
CA GLY A 248 13.43 -8.22 -11.47
C GLY A 248 12.30 -7.19 -11.48
N ALA A 249 11.04 -7.59 -11.37
CA ALA A 249 9.94 -6.65 -11.20
C ALA A 249 10.06 -5.91 -9.85
N ASN A 250 9.72 -4.62 -9.85
CA ASN A 250 9.71 -3.77 -8.66
C ASN A 250 8.30 -3.19 -8.46
N PRO A 251 7.33 -4.00 -8.01
CA PRO A 251 5.94 -3.55 -7.88
C PRO A 251 5.78 -2.33 -6.96
N ASP A 252 6.65 -2.19 -5.96
CA ASP A 252 6.64 -1.04 -5.04
C ASP A 252 7.17 0.23 -5.69
N GLY A 253 8.17 0.11 -6.56
CA GLY A 253 8.67 1.22 -7.38
C GLY A 253 7.62 1.68 -8.39
N ASP A 254 6.91 0.73 -9.01
CA ASP A 254 5.80 1.04 -9.91
C ASP A 254 4.64 1.72 -9.15
N ALA A 255 4.37 1.29 -7.92
CA ALA A 255 3.38 1.92 -7.05
C ALA A 255 3.76 3.36 -6.68
N LEU A 256 5.05 3.63 -6.41
CA LEU A 256 5.55 4.98 -6.20
C LEU A 256 5.36 5.86 -7.45
N ALA A 257 5.65 5.32 -8.64
CA ALA A 257 5.47 6.04 -9.89
C ALA A 257 3.99 6.44 -10.09
N ARG A 258 3.06 5.52 -9.83
CA ARG A 258 1.61 5.80 -9.87
C ARG A 258 1.20 6.82 -8.80
N TRP A 259 1.74 6.73 -7.58
CA TRP A 259 1.47 7.69 -6.52
C TRP A 259 1.89 9.12 -6.90
N ARG A 260 3.06 9.31 -7.51
CA ARG A 260 3.54 10.64 -7.93
C ARG A 260 2.64 11.29 -9.00
N LEU A 261 1.86 10.50 -9.73
CA LEU A 261 0.87 10.98 -10.70
C LEU A 261 -0.50 11.27 -10.05
N ASN A 262 -0.74 10.77 -8.83
CA ASN A 262 -2.01 10.95 -8.13
C ASN A 262 -2.21 12.42 -7.72
N PRO A 263 -3.41 13.00 -7.90
CA PRO A 263 -3.71 14.37 -7.47
C PRO A 263 -3.42 14.62 -5.97
N GLY A 264 -3.65 13.62 -5.13
CA GLY A 264 -3.37 13.63 -3.69
C GLY A 264 -1.91 13.95 -3.35
N HIS A 265 -0.96 13.52 -4.20
CA HIS A 265 0.46 13.80 -4.00
C HIS A 265 0.79 15.29 -4.08
N ARG A 266 0.15 15.99 -5.02
CA ARG A 266 0.35 17.43 -5.27
C ARG A 266 -0.30 18.29 -4.18
N THR A 267 -1.42 17.83 -3.64
CA THR A 267 -2.13 18.52 -2.56
C THR A 267 -1.47 18.38 -1.19
N MET A 268 -0.63 17.35 -1.01
CA MET A 268 0.18 17.10 0.20
C MET A 268 1.58 17.68 0.12
#